data_AF-W9SW49-F1
#
_entry.id   AF-W9SW49-F1
#
_cell.length_a   1.000
_cell.length_b   1.000
_cell.length_c   1.000
_cell.angle_alpha   90.00
_cell.angle_beta   90.00
_cell.angle_gamma   90.00
#
_symmetry.space_group_name_H-M   'P 1'
#
loop_
_entity.id
_entity.type
_entity.pdbx_description
1 polymer ?
#
loop_
_entity_poly.entity_id
_entity_poly.type
_entity_poly.pdbx_seq_one_letter_code
_entity_poly.pdbx_strand_id
1 'polypeptide(L)'
;MRAFAPRLFELRPQAVPEPLAVDISLAGVRVHGWLDGVTPSGLFGWKLGRLGEWDLPAFWLRHLLLNLSATPGIARDSLLLSPAGDWRLGPLANAAQLLEPWLAAYRSAIREPLPLLPRSSHAFARGYRNPARGSEPVDTARKRAREAWLGGEFSPIAGECEDPWNALAFRDRDPLDERFEALAEALIGPALDALAQDEEQDA
;
A
#
# COMPACT_ATOMS: atom_id res chain seq x y z
N MET A 1 -7.16 3.69 23.03
CA MET A 1 -8.28 2.77 22.66
C MET A 1 -9.67 3.27 23.07
N ARG A 2 -9.93 3.76 24.30
CA ARG A 2 -11.27 4.19 24.73
C ARG A 2 -11.95 5.26 23.86
N ALA A 3 -11.17 6.12 23.18
CA ALA A 3 -11.70 7.15 22.27
C ALA A 3 -11.98 6.65 20.83
N PHE A 4 -11.52 5.46 20.45
CA PHE A 4 -11.65 4.98 19.06
C PHE A 4 -13.05 4.43 18.78
N ALA A 5 -13.68 3.72 19.72
CA ALA A 5 -14.99 3.13 19.50
C ALA A 5 -16.06 4.20 19.18
N PRO A 6 -16.19 5.31 19.94
CA PRO A 6 -17.14 6.37 19.58
C PRO A 6 -16.91 6.92 18.16
N ARG A 7 -15.65 7.18 17.79
CA ARG A 7 -15.28 7.66 16.46
C ARG A 7 -15.62 6.66 15.35
N LEU A 8 -15.39 5.36 15.59
CA LEU A 8 -15.78 4.30 14.67
C LEU A 8 -17.30 4.25 14.50
N PHE A 9 -18.08 4.40 15.58
CA PHE A 9 -19.54 4.43 15.49
C PHE A 9 -20.08 5.66 14.76
N GLU A 10 -19.40 6.80 14.89
CA GLU A 10 -19.75 8.06 14.23
C GLU A 10 -19.44 8.03 12.73
N LEU A 11 -18.24 7.57 12.36
CA LEU A 11 -17.75 7.62 10.98
C LEU A 11 -18.10 6.40 10.14
N ARG A 12 -18.52 5.28 10.75
CA ARG A 12 -18.93 4.10 9.97
C ARG A 12 -20.16 4.45 9.12
N PRO A 13 -20.22 4.00 7.85
CA PRO A 13 -21.43 4.12 7.06
C PRO A 13 -22.62 3.46 7.75
N GLN A 14 -23.80 4.08 7.66
CA GLN A 14 -25.05 3.50 8.13
C GLN A 14 -25.61 2.47 7.15
N ALA A 15 -25.30 2.63 5.86
CA ALA A 15 -25.66 1.66 4.84
C ALA A 15 -24.94 0.34 5.09
N VAL A 16 -25.67 -0.77 4.91
CA VAL A 16 -25.09 -2.10 4.96
C VAL A 16 -24.13 -2.26 3.77
N PRO A 17 -22.88 -2.69 3.97
CA PRO A 17 -21.98 -2.93 2.86
C PRO A 17 -22.50 -4.02 1.94
N GLU A 18 -22.44 -3.76 0.64
CA GLU A 18 -22.79 -4.71 -0.41
C GLU A 18 -21.51 -5.10 -1.18
N PRO A 19 -21.28 -6.39 -1.46
CA PRO A 19 -20.13 -6.80 -2.26
C PRO A 19 -20.19 -6.21 -3.67
N LEU A 20 -19.15 -5.47 -4.06
CA LEU A 20 -19.04 -4.92 -5.41
C LEU A 20 -18.36 -5.96 -6.33
N ALA A 21 -19.04 -6.36 -7.41
CA ALA A 21 -18.45 -7.25 -8.40
C ALA A 21 -17.27 -6.59 -9.10
N VAL A 22 -16.16 -7.31 -9.21
CA VAL A 22 -14.96 -6.92 -9.95
C VAL A 22 -14.79 -7.90 -11.11
N ASP A 23 -14.63 -7.39 -12.32
CA ASP A 23 -14.22 -8.17 -13.49
C ASP A 23 -13.47 -7.26 -14.47
N ILE A 24 -12.14 -7.25 -14.35
CA ILE A 24 -11.26 -6.35 -15.08
C ILE A 24 -10.21 -7.18 -15.80
N SER A 25 -9.93 -6.85 -17.07
CA SER A 25 -8.81 -7.42 -17.82
C SER A 25 -7.81 -6.32 -18.17
N LEU A 26 -6.58 -6.45 -17.65
CA LEU A 26 -5.52 -5.46 -17.81
C LEU A 26 -4.14 -6.15 -17.75
N ALA A 27 -3.15 -5.66 -18.51
CA ALA A 27 -1.79 -6.23 -18.56
C ALA A 27 -1.73 -7.76 -18.84
N GLY A 28 -2.72 -8.31 -19.55
CA GLY A 28 -2.84 -9.74 -19.79
C GLY A 28 -3.23 -10.58 -18.57
N VAL A 29 -3.77 -9.94 -17.53
CA VAL A 29 -4.33 -10.58 -16.32
C VAL A 29 -5.81 -10.24 -16.23
N ARG A 30 -6.65 -11.23 -15.90
CA ARG A 30 -8.04 -11.00 -15.51
C ARG A 30 -8.16 -11.04 -13.99
N VAL A 31 -8.56 -9.94 -13.38
CA VAL A 31 -8.88 -9.84 -11.95
C VAL A 31 -10.39 -9.90 -11.83
N HIS A 32 -10.90 -10.93 -11.15
CA HIS A 32 -12.34 -11.09 -10.94
C HIS A 32 -12.65 -11.55 -9.51
N GLY A 33 -13.81 -11.17 -9.00
CA GLY A 33 -14.25 -11.50 -7.64
C GLY A 33 -15.17 -10.44 -7.05
N TRP A 34 -15.12 -10.30 -5.73
CA TRP A 34 -15.96 -9.38 -4.98
C TRP A 34 -15.10 -8.47 -4.09
N LEU A 35 -15.39 -7.19 -4.11
CA LEU A 35 -14.82 -6.21 -3.18
C LEU A 35 -15.80 -5.97 -2.04
N ASP A 36 -15.47 -6.54 -0.87
CA ASP A 36 -16.27 -6.36 0.36
C ASP A 36 -16.08 -4.99 0.99
N GLY A 37 -17.03 -4.57 1.83
CA GLY A 37 -16.94 -3.31 2.59
C GLY A 37 -17.29 -2.06 1.78
N VAL A 38 -17.87 -2.23 0.60
CA VAL A 38 -18.33 -1.14 -0.27
C VAL A 38 -19.74 -0.72 0.13
N THR A 39 -19.95 0.59 0.21
CA THR A 39 -21.23 1.24 0.50
C THR A 39 -21.45 2.37 -0.52
N PRO A 40 -22.60 3.05 -0.54
CA PRO A 40 -22.78 4.25 -1.37
C PRO A 40 -21.72 5.33 -1.11
N SER A 41 -21.13 5.37 0.11
CA SER A 41 -20.05 6.28 0.48
C SER A 41 -18.65 5.78 0.09
N GLY A 42 -18.56 4.68 -0.68
CA GLY A 42 -17.30 4.07 -1.09
C GLY A 42 -16.85 2.96 -0.16
N LEU A 43 -15.53 2.73 -0.13
CA LEU A 43 -14.92 1.63 0.64
C LEU A 43 -14.63 2.06 2.07
N PHE A 44 -15.06 1.24 3.03
CA PHE A 44 -14.81 1.50 4.45
C PHE A 44 -14.13 0.32 5.14
N GLY A 45 -13.18 0.61 6.02
CA GLY A 45 -12.52 -0.37 6.88
C GLY A 45 -12.01 0.24 8.18
N TRP A 46 -11.59 -0.63 9.10
CA TRP A 46 -10.95 -0.22 10.36
C TRP A 46 -9.95 -1.25 10.85
N LYS A 47 -8.94 -0.81 11.61
CA LYS A 47 -7.95 -1.66 12.28
C LYS A 47 -7.59 -1.08 13.66
N LEU A 48 -7.40 -1.93 14.68
CA LEU A 48 -7.04 -1.48 16.04
C LEU A 48 -5.54 -1.19 16.26
N GLY A 49 -4.72 -1.42 15.23
CA GLY A 49 -3.29 -1.16 15.25
C GLY A 49 -2.91 -0.01 14.31
N ARG A 50 -1.66 0.44 14.42
CA ARG A 50 -1.08 1.41 13.50
C ARG A 50 -1.15 0.88 12.07
N LEU A 51 -1.57 1.75 11.14
CA LEU A 51 -1.50 1.50 9.71
C LEU A 51 -0.05 1.65 9.24
N GLY A 52 0.40 0.73 8.39
CA GLY A 52 1.78 0.75 7.93
C GLY A 52 2.01 -0.07 6.68
N GLU A 53 3.27 -0.44 6.48
CA GLU A 53 3.77 -1.09 5.28
C GLU A 53 3.04 -2.38 4.88
N TRP A 54 2.49 -3.11 5.86
CA TRP A 54 1.73 -4.34 5.62
C TRP A 54 0.28 -4.07 5.19
N ASP A 55 -0.27 -2.91 5.55
CA ASP A 55 -1.63 -2.52 5.23
C ASP A 55 -1.72 -1.79 3.88
N LEU A 56 -0.67 -1.05 3.52
CA LEU A 56 -0.66 -0.14 2.38
C LEU A 56 -0.98 -0.83 1.04
N PRO A 57 -0.34 -1.96 0.65
CA PRO A 57 -0.65 -2.62 -0.62
C PRO A 57 -2.11 -3.07 -0.72
N ALA A 58 -2.64 -3.66 0.36
CA ALA A 58 -4.00 -4.17 0.39
C ALA A 58 -5.02 -3.03 0.29
N PHE A 59 -4.83 -1.95 1.06
CA PHE A 59 -5.70 -0.78 1.02
C PHE A 59 -5.65 -0.11 -0.37
N TRP A 60 -4.46 0.10 -0.92
CA TRP A 60 -4.26 0.72 -2.21
C TRP A 60 -4.88 -0.07 -3.36
N LEU A 61 -4.62 -1.38 -3.45
CA LEU A 61 -5.18 -2.22 -4.50
C LEU A 61 -6.71 -2.27 -4.44
N ARG A 62 -7.29 -2.33 -3.23
CA ARG A 62 -8.75 -2.27 -3.06
C ARG A 62 -9.34 -0.94 -3.52
N HIS A 63 -8.64 0.17 -3.25
CA HIS A 63 -9.03 1.49 -3.73
C HIS A 63 -8.95 1.60 -5.27
N LEU A 64 -7.91 1.04 -5.91
CA LEU A 64 -7.82 0.98 -7.37
C LEU A 64 -8.98 0.17 -7.97
N LEU A 65 -9.29 -0.99 -7.39
CA LEU A 65 -10.40 -1.83 -7.84
C LEU A 65 -11.77 -1.17 -7.64
N LEU A 66 -11.96 -0.43 -6.54
CA LEU A 66 -13.15 0.41 -6.33
C LEU A 66 -13.29 1.42 -7.47
N ASN A 67 -12.24 2.17 -7.76
CA ASN A 67 -12.28 3.22 -8.80
C ASN A 67 -12.62 2.67 -10.19
N LEU A 68 -12.14 1.46 -10.49
CA LEU A 68 -12.39 0.77 -11.76
C LEU A 68 -13.76 0.11 -11.85
N SER A 69 -14.37 -0.26 -10.72
CA SER A 69 -15.59 -1.09 -10.70
C SER A 69 -16.83 -0.35 -10.21
N ALA A 70 -16.68 0.79 -9.53
CA ALA A 70 -17.79 1.53 -8.94
C ALA A 70 -18.83 1.96 -10.00
N THR A 71 -20.06 1.55 -9.78
CA THR A 71 -21.24 1.92 -10.59
C THR A 71 -21.80 3.28 -10.15
N PRO A 72 -22.70 3.91 -10.94
CA PRO A 72 -23.43 5.08 -10.47
C PRO A 72 -24.07 4.84 -9.09
N GLY A 73 -23.92 5.81 -8.18
CA GLY A 73 -24.40 5.71 -6.79
C GLY A 73 -23.38 5.17 -5.77
N ILE A 74 -22.21 4.73 -6.22
CA ILE A 74 -21.09 4.35 -5.33
C ILE A 74 -20.00 5.41 -5.47
N ALA A 75 -19.66 6.08 -4.37
CA ALA A 75 -18.53 6.99 -4.31
C ALA A 75 -17.21 6.23 -4.48
N ARG A 76 -16.19 6.89 -5.04
CA ARG A 76 -14.88 6.26 -5.30
C ARG A 76 -13.87 6.51 -4.18
N ASP A 77 -14.37 6.97 -3.05
CA ASP A 77 -13.60 7.28 -1.86
C ASP A 77 -13.30 6.01 -1.06
N SER A 78 -12.19 6.00 -0.33
CA SER A 78 -11.82 4.92 0.56
C SER A 78 -11.34 5.45 1.90
N LEU A 79 -11.86 4.90 2.99
CA LEU A 79 -11.52 5.29 4.36
C LEU A 79 -11.12 4.06 5.19
N LEU A 80 -9.92 4.10 5.76
CA LEU A 80 -9.43 3.10 6.70
C LEU A 80 -9.12 3.76 8.04
N LEU A 81 -9.96 3.49 9.05
CA LEU A 81 -9.82 4.07 10.38
C LEU A 81 -8.82 3.32 11.25
N SER A 82 -8.00 4.06 12.00
CA SER A 82 -7.17 3.48 13.06
C SER A 82 -7.02 4.44 14.25
N PRO A 83 -6.85 3.92 15.49
CA PRO A 83 -6.52 4.75 16.63
C PRO A 83 -5.24 5.59 16.48
N ALA A 84 -4.37 5.23 15.54
CA ALA A 84 -3.06 5.86 15.35
C ALA A 84 -2.99 6.80 14.13
N GLY A 85 -4.10 7.05 13.46
CA GLY A 85 -4.18 7.84 12.22
C GLY A 85 -4.94 7.09 11.14
N ASP A 86 -5.77 7.79 10.39
CA ASP A 86 -6.57 7.19 9.33
C ASP A 86 -5.88 7.32 7.99
N TRP A 87 -6.32 6.53 7.03
CA TRP A 87 -6.03 6.74 5.62
C TRP A 87 -7.30 7.05 4.85
N ARG A 88 -7.27 8.09 4.04
CA ARG A 88 -8.35 8.47 3.14
C ARG A 88 -7.79 8.64 1.74
N LEU A 89 -8.54 8.18 0.76
CA LEU A 89 -8.20 8.32 -0.66
C LEU A 89 -9.44 8.73 -1.43
N GLY A 90 -9.32 9.77 -2.23
CA GLY A 90 -10.38 10.25 -3.11
C GLY A 90 -10.39 9.58 -4.50
N PRO A 91 -11.29 9.98 -5.39
CA PRO A 91 -11.41 9.41 -6.73
C PRO A 91 -10.13 9.54 -7.58
N LEU A 92 -9.79 8.49 -8.31
CA LEU A 92 -8.63 8.41 -9.21
C LEU A 92 -9.07 8.30 -10.67
N ALA A 93 -8.69 9.28 -11.49
CA ALA A 93 -8.93 9.25 -12.93
C ALA A 93 -8.06 8.24 -13.68
N ASN A 94 -6.91 7.86 -13.10
CA ASN A 94 -5.88 7.03 -13.70
C ASN A 94 -5.71 5.66 -13.02
N ALA A 95 -6.76 5.13 -12.39
CA ALA A 95 -6.70 3.88 -11.62
C ALA A 95 -6.20 2.67 -12.44
N ALA A 96 -6.51 2.61 -13.74
CA ALA A 96 -6.02 1.55 -14.62
C ALA A 96 -4.50 1.64 -14.82
N GLN A 97 -3.98 2.83 -15.12
CA GLN A 97 -2.52 3.03 -15.27
C GLN A 97 -1.77 2.73 -13.97
N LEU A 98 -2.38 3.00 -12.82
CA LEU A 98 -1.80 2.70 -11.50
C LEU A 98 -1.86 1.22 -11.14
N LEU A 99 -2.85 0.47 -11.67
CA LEU A 99 -2.96 -0.98 -11.45
C LEU A 99 -2.04 -1.79 -12.38
N GLU A 100 -1.73 -1.28 -13.56
CA GLU A 100 -0.93 -1.99 -14.57
C GLU A 100 0.43 -2.50 -14.04
N PRO A 101 1.24 -1.68 -13.33
CA PRO A 101 2.52 -2.12 -12.77
C PRO A 101 2.37 -3.25 -11.75
N TRP A 102 1.28 -3.26 -10.95
CA TRP A 102 1.00 -4.32 -10.00
C TRP A 102 0.73 -5.65 -10.70
N LEU A 103 -0.02 -5.64 -11.80
CA LEU A 103 -0.32 -6.85 -12.58
C LEU A 103 0.93 -7.35 -13.32
N ALA A 104 1.76 -6.45 -13.83
CA ALA A 104 3.06 -6.81 -14.41
C ALA A 104 3.98 -7.46 -13.35
N ALA A 105 4.06 -6.89 -12.16
CA ALA A 105 4.82 -7.42 -11.03
C ALA A 105 4.30 -8.79 -10.57
N TYR A 106 2.98 -8.96 -10.49
CA TYR A 106 2.34 -10.25 -10.19
C TYR A 106 2.75 -11.33 -11.19
N ARG A 107 2.68 -11.04 -12.50
CA ARG A 107 3.11 -11.98 -13.55
C ARG A 107 4.58 -12.36 -13.44
N SER A 108 5.43 -11.40 -13.06
CA SER A 108 6.85 -11.64 -12.81
C SER A 108 7.07 -12.53 -11.57
N ALA A 109 6.33 -12.30 -10.48
CA ALA A 109 6.44 -13.03 -9.22
C ALA A 109 6.10 -14.53 -9.34
N ILE A 110 5.30 -14.93 -10.33
CA ILE A 110 4.99 -16.35 -10.62
C ILE A 110 6.23 -17.12 -11.13
N ARG A 111 7.21 -16.41 -11.71
CA ARG A 111 8.37 -17.03 -12.38
C ARG A 111 9.63 -17.02 -11.53
N GLU A 112 9.76 -16.03 -10.66
CA GLU A 112 10.95 -15.81 -9.84
C GLU A 112 10.56 -14.97 -8.61
N PRO A 113 11.32 -15.04 -7.50
CA PRO A 113 10.98 -14.24 -6.34
C PRO A 113 11.11 -12.74 -6.63
N LEU A 114 10.02 -12.01 -6.38
CA LEU A 114 9.90 -10.58 -6.63
C LEU A 114 10.50 -9.80 -5.45
N PRO A 115 11.47 -8.89 -5.66
CA PRO A 115 12.03 -8.08 -4.58
C PRO A 115 11.09 -6.89 -4.26
N LEU A 116 9.86 -7.21 -3.86
CA LEU A 116 8.90 -6.28 -3.29
C LEU A 116 8.72 -6.66 -1.82
N LEU A 117 9.53 -6.03 -0.98
CA LEU A 117 9.70 -6.36 0.43
C LEU A 117 8.92 -5.35 1.27
N PRO A 118 7.93 -5.76 2.07
CA PRO A 118 7.00 -4.84 2.71
C PRO A 118 7.67 -3.68 3.45
N ARG A 119 8.62 -3.95 4.35
CA ARG A 119 9.31 -2.90 5.12
C ARG A 119 10.33 -2.17 4.28
N SER A 120 11.17 -2.89 3.54
CA SER A 120 12.27 -2.28 2.78
C SER A 120 11.75 -1.43 1.61
N SER A 121 10.79 -1.92 0.82
CA SER A 121 10.19 -1.17 -0.29
C SER A 121 9.41 0.06 0.21
N HIS A 122 8.69 -0.07 1.33
CA HIS A 122 8.02 1.08 1.95
C HIS A 122 9.03 2.12 2.47
N ALA A 123 10.10 1.67 3.14
CA ALA A 123 11.16 2.53 3.64
C ALA A 123 11.90 3.24 2.49
N PHE A 124 12.16 2.54 1.38
CA PHE A 124 12.72 3.10 0.15
C PHE A 124 11.82 4.20 -0.40
N ALA A 125 10.57 3.88 -0.73
CA ALA A 125 9.64 4.81 -1.38
C ALA A 125 9.38 6.06 -0.52
N ARG A 126 9.30 5.90 0.81
CA ARG A 126 9.18 7.01 1.76
C ARG A 126 10.49 7.81 1.89
N GLY A 127 11.64 7.14 1.84
CA GLY A 127 12.96 7.77 1.81
C GLY A 127 13.19 8.65 0.61
N TYR A 128 12.74 8.19 -0.56
CA TYR A 128 12.82 8.91 -1.81
C TYR A 128 11.99 10.20 -1.79
N ARG A 129 10.75 10.12 -1.26
CA ARG A 129 9.82 11.27 -1.14
C ARG A 129 10.24 12.26 -0.06
N ASN A 130 10.80 11.75 1.04
CA ASN A 130 11.19 12.54 2.20
C ASN A 130 12.69 12.36 2.50
N PRO A 131 13.56 12.93 1.63
CA PRO A 131 15.00 12.79 1.75
C PRO A 131 15.55 13.51 2.99
N ALA A 132 16.69 13.04 3.48
CA ALA A 132 17.43 13.76 4.52
C ALA A 132 17.96 15.08 3.95
N ARG A 133 18.00 16.13 4.78
CA ARG A 133 18.49 17.44 4.37
C ARG A 133 19.94 17.34 3.87
N GLY A 134 20.17 17.76 2.62
CA GLY A 134 21.50 17.74 2.00
C GLY A 134 21.94 16.36 1.49
N SER A 135 21.02 15.40 1.33
CA SER A 135 21.27 14.11 0.68
C SER A 135 20.41 13.98 -0.57
N GLU A 136 20.92 13.26 -1.58
CA GLU A 136 20.12 12.91 -2.75
C GLU A 136 18.94 11.99 -2.34
N PRO A 137 17.77 12.10 -3.01
CA PRO A 137 16.62 11.25 -2.74
C PRO A 137 16.93 9.76 -2.75
N VAL A 138 17.64 9.30 -3.77
CA VAL A 138 17.99 7.89 -3.94
C VAL A 138 18.92 7.38 -2.83
N ASP A 139 19.86 8.20 -2.36
CA ASP A 139 20.78 7.80 -1.29
C ASP A 139 20.04 7.63 0.04
N THR A 140 19.10 8.54 0.34
CA THR A 140 18.24 8.40 1.52
C THR A 140 17.35 7.16 1.42
N ALA A 141 16.77 6.91 0.24
CA ALA A 141 15.91 5.75 -0.02
C ALA A 141 16.66 4.42 0.16
N ARG A 142 17.83 4.28 -0.48
CA ARG A 142 18.72 3.11 -0.36
C ARG A 142 19.13 2.85 1.07
N LYS A 143 19.55 3.90 1.80
CA LYS A 143 19.93 3.78 3.20
C LYS A 143 18.78 3.25 4.06
N ARG A 144 17.59 3.84 3.96
CA ARG A 144 16.42 3.43 4.75
C ARG A 144 15.94 2.02 4.40
N ALA A 145 15.99 1.63 3.12
CA ALA A 145 15.70 0.27 2.69
C ALA A 145 16.68 -0.73 3.30
N ARG A 146 17.99 -0.41 3.28
CA ARG A 146 19.03 -1.26 3.87
C ARG A 146 18.87 -1.44 5.37
N GLU A 147 18.53 -0.36 6.09
CA GLU A 147 18.24 -0.42 7.53
C GLU A 147 17.02 -1.32 7.83
N ALA A 148 15.96 -1.26 7.02
CA ALA A 148 14.80 -2.14 7.17
C ALA A 148 15.14 -3.61 6.83
N TRP A 149 15.98 -3.84 5.84
CA TRP A 149 16.40 -5.16 5.41
C TRP A 149 17.28 -5.87 6.43
N LEU A 150 18.33 -5.21 6.92
CA LEU A 150 19.29 -5.79 7.86
C LEU A 150 18.80 -5.74 9.31
N GLY A 151 17.86 -4.84 9.61
CA GLY A 151 17.55 -4.47 10.99
C GLY A 151 18.58 -3.48 11.54
N GLY A 152 18.20 -2.78 12.61
CA GLY A 152 19.11 -1.91 13.34
C GLY A 152 19.82 -2.67 14.47
N GLU A 153 21.11 -2.41 14.69
CA GLU A 153 21.91 -3.03 15.75
C GLU A 153 21.27 -2.88 17.16
N PHE A 154 20.55 -1.78 17.39
CA PHE A 154 19.83 -1.49 18.64
C PHE A 154 18.30 -1.56 18.50
N SER A 155 17.79 -2.10 17.40
CA SER A 155 16.36 -2.21 17.14
C SER A 155 15.82 -3.50 17.75
N PRO A 156 14.71 -3.46 18.51
CA PRO A 156 14.03 -4.68 18.94
C PRO A 156 13.30 -5.39 17.77
N ILE A 157 13.26 -4.76 16.60
CA ILE A 157 12.63 -5.26 15.39
C ILE A 157 13.71 -5.95 14.54
N ALA A 158 13.55 -7.26 14.35
CA ALA A 158 14.40 -8.10 13.49
C ALA A 158 14.46 -7.58 12.05
N GLY A 159 15.59 -7.80 11.38
CA GLY A 159 15.77 -7.47 9.97
C GLY A 159 14.80 -8.20 9.06
N GLU A 160 14.45 -7.62 7.91
CA GLU A 160 13.55 -8.28 6.94
C GLU A 160 14.19 -9.46 6.24
N CYS A 161 15.53 -9.50 6.26
CA CYS A 161 16.31 -10.66 5.88
C CYS A 161 16.14 -11.87 6.81
N GLU A 162 15.68 -11.67 8.06
CA GLU A 162 15.50 -12.75 9.04
C GLU A 162 14.16 -13.49 8.87
N ASP A 163 13.23 -12.96 8.07
CA ASP A 163 12.01 -13.68 7.72
C ASP A 163 12.36 -14.96 6.94
N PRO A 164 11.84 -16.14 7.34
CA PRO A 164 12.21 -17.41 6.70
C PRO A 164 11.93 -17.46 5.20
N TRP A 165 10.90 -16.78 4.71
CA TRP A 165 10.55 -16.75 3.29
C TRP A 165 11.53 -15.87 2.52
N ASN A 166 11.88 -14.71 3.06
CA ASN A 166 12.89 -13.83 2.47
C ASN A 166 14.29 -14.47 2.47
N ALA A 167 14.68 -15.07 3.59
CA ALA A 167 15.95 -15.79 3.73
C ALA A 167 16.07 -16.95 2.72
N LEU A 168 14.96 -17.62 2.42
CA LEU A 168 14.92 -18.67 1.41
C LEU A 168 14.94 -18.09 -0.01
N ALA A 169 14.10 -17.09 -0.30
CA ALA A 169 13.92 -16.52 -1.62
C ALA A 169 15.13 -15.73 -2.13
N PHE A 170 15.89 -15.12 -1.22
CA PHE A 170 17.04 -14.28 -1.53
C PHE A 170 18.34 -14.81 -0.94
N ARG A 171 18.41 -16.12 -0.69
CA ARG A 171 19.65 -16.77 -0.29
C ARG A 171 20.77 -16.47 -1.30
N ASP A 172 21.92 -16.04 -0.78
CA ASP A 172 23.14 -15.73 -1.55
C ASP A 172 23.02 -14.59 -2.57
N ARG A 173 21.96 -13.77 -2.49
CA ARG A 173 21.79 -12.59 -3.35
C ARG A 173 21.27 -11.40 -2.56
N ASP A 174 21.67 -10.21 -2.96
CA ASP A 174 21.13 -8.98 -2.40
C ASP A 174 19.80 -8.64 -3.11
N PRO A 175 18.65 -8.60 -2.41
CA PRO A 175 17.40 -8.22 -3.04
C PRO A 175 17.30 -6.71 -3.30
N LEU A 176 18.16 -5.88 -2.71
CA LEU A 176 18.08 -4.42 -2.81
C LEU A 176 18.88 -3.89 -4.01
N ASP A 177 18.55 -4.38 -5.20
CA ASP A 177 19.15 -4.01 -6.49
C ASP A 177 18.31 -2.96 -7.26
N GLU A 178 18.71 -2.62 -8.49
CA GLU A 178 17.99 -1.67 -9.35
C GLU A 178 16.54 -2.09 -9.62
N ARG A 179 16.26 -3.40 -9.67
CA ARG A 179 14.91 -3.91 -9.88
C ARG A 179 14.05 -3.68 -8.63
N PHE A 180 14.60 -3.88 -7.44
CA PHE A 180 13.93 -3.50 -6.19
C PHE A 180 13.58 -2.02 -6.16
N GLU A 181 14.50 -1.14 -6.54
CA GLU A 181 14.28 0.31 -6.55
C GLU A 181 13.11 0.67 -7.47
N ALA A 182 13.16 0.18 -8.71
CA ALA A 182 12.09 0.39 -9.69
C ALA A 182 10.72 -0.12 -9.20
N LEU A 183 10.68 -1.30 -8.56
CA LEU A 183 9.45 -1.86 -8.01
C LEU A 183 8.92 -1.05 -6.82
N ALA A 184 9.79 -0.66 -5.90
CA ALA A 184 9.41 0.12 -4.73
C ALA A 184 8.82 1.48 -5.13
N GLU A 185 9.44 2.17 -6.08
CA GLU A 185 8.93 3.44 -6.60
C GLU A 185 7.62 3.27 -7.35
N ALA A 186 7.53 2.30 -8.27
CA ALA A 186 6.37 2.13 -9.12
C ALA A 186 5.13 1.60 -8.38
N LEU A 187 5.31 0.73 -7.39
CA LEU A 187 4.21 0.04 -6.72
C LEU A 187 3.78 0.74 -5.43
N ILE A 188 4.74 1.13 -4.59
CA ILE A 188 4.45 1.72 -3.28
C ILE A 188 4.33 3.24 -3.37
N GLY A 189 5.10 3.84 -4.27
CA GLY A 189 5.20 5.28 -4.39
C GLY A 189 3.87 6.01 -4.60
N PRO A 190 3.07 5.65 -5.62
CA PRO A 190 1.80 6.32 -5.89
C PRO A 190 0.82 6.28 -4.72
N ALA A 191 0.82 5.20 -3.93
CA ALA A 191 -0.02 5.09 -2.75
C ALA A 191 0.39 6.08 -1.66
N LEU A 192 1.70 6.29 -1.47
CA LEU A 192 2.22 7.28 -0.51
C LEU A 192 1.91 8.71 -0.96
N ASP A 193 2.04 9.00 -2.26
CA ASP A 193 1.74 10.33 -2.82
C ASP A 193 0.26 10.68 -2.63
N ALA A 194 -0.63 9.71 -2.88
CA ALA A 194 -2.07 9.92 -2.71
C ALA A 194 -2.48 10.13 -1.24
N LEU A 195 -1.81 9.47 -0.29
CA LEU A 195 -2.06 9.65 1.13
C LEU A 195 -1.51 10.99 1.67
N ALA A 196 -0.38 11.46 1.16
CA ALA A 196 0.19 12.73 1.58
C ALA A 196 -0.68 13.94 1.17
N GLN A 197 -1.34 13.87 0.02
CA GLN A 197 -2.25 14.92 -0.46
C GLN A 197 -3.48 15.11 0.44
N ASP A 198 -3.91 14.06 1.14
CA ASP A 198 -5.01 14.11 2.11
C ASP A 198 -4.56 14.80 3.41
N GLU A 199 -3.35 14.47 3.90
CA GLU A 199 -2.77 15.11 5.09
C GLU A 199 -2.60 16.63 4.92
N GLU A 200 -2.29 17.10 3.71
CA GLU A 200 -2.19 18.54 3.39
C GLU A 200 -3.54 19.25 3.25
N GLN A 201 -4.62 18.54 2.94
CA GLN A 201 -5.97 19.12 2.83
C GLN A 201 -6.67 19.28 4.18
N ASP A 202 -6.27 18.48 5.17
CA ASP A 202 -6.78 18.52 6.54
C ASP A 202 -5.94 19.42 7.49
N ALA A 203 -4.85 20.04 7.01
CA ALA A 203 -3.92 20.90 7.77
C ALA A 203 -4.17 22.42 7.57
#